data_AF-Q394S6-F1
#
_entry.id   AF-Q394S6-F1
#
_cell.length_a   1.000
_cell.length_b   1.000
_cell.length_c   1.000
_cell.angle_alpha   90.00
_cell.angle_beta   90.00
_cell.angle_gamma   90.00
#
_symmetry.space_group_name_H-M   'P 1'
#
loop_
_entity.id
_entity.type
_entity.pdbx_description
1 polymer ?
#
loop_
_entity_poly.entity_id
_entity_poly.type
_entity_poly.pdbx_seq_one_letter_code
_entity_poly.pdbx_strand_id
1 'polypeptide(L)' 'MLRLIGAGLASKEIARLLDVSPRTISKHRENIMHKLSIHELARLVKIGREL' A
#
# COMPACT_ATOMS: atom_id res chain seq x y z
N MET A 1 -2.41 -4.37 5.28
CA MET A 1 -1.67 -3.57 4.29
C MET A 1 -2.27 -2.19 4.03
N LEU A 2 -3.55 -2.07 3.65
CA LEU A 2 -4.19 -0.78 3.36
C LEU A 2 -4.07 0.24 4.51
N ARG A 3 -4.29 -0.17 5.76
CA ARG A 3 -4.10 0.69 6.95
C ARG A 3 -2.67 1.24 7.08
N LEU A 4 -1.66 0.43 6.74
CA LEU A 4 -0.26 0.87 6.75
C LEU A 4 0.03 1.90 5.65
N ILE A 5 -0.63 1.76 4.48
CA ILE A 5 -0.57 2.75 3.41
C ILE A 5 -1.27 4.05 3.85
N GLY A 6 -2.42 3.95 4.53
CA GLY A 6 -3.14 5.08 5.09
C GLY A 6 -2.36 5.84 6.16
N ALA A 7 -1.60 5.12 6.97
CA ALA A 7 -0.63 5.66 7.93
C ALA A 7 0.56 6.38 7.27
N GLY A 8 0.67 6.36 5.93
CA GLY A 8 1.70 7.07 5.17
C GLY A 8 3.01 6.30 5.03
N LEU A 9 3.07 5.03 5.43
CA LEU A 9 4.30 4.23 5.35
C LEU A 9 4.67 3.94 3.89
N ALA A 10 5.95 4.09 3.57
CA ALA A 10 6.51 3.70 2.28
C ALA A 10 6.60 2.18 2.14
N SER A 11 6.68 1.68 0.89
CA SER A 11 6.77 0.23 0.63
C SER A 11 7.95 -0.44 1.34
N LYS A 12 9.08 0.26 1.52
CA LYS A 12 10.26 -0.24 2.25
C LYS A 12 9.99 -0.38 3.74
N GLU A 13 9.25 0.54 4.34
CA GLU A 13 8.91 0.51 5.77
C GLU A 13 7.91 -0.61 6.05
N ILE A 14 6.87 -0.72 5.22
CA ILE A 14 5.90 -1.82 5.28
C ILE A 14 6.60 -3.18 5.12
N ALA A 15 7.55 -3.26 4.19
CA ALA A 15 8.32 -4.48 3.94
C ALA A 15 9.14 -4.91 5.17
N ARG A 16 9.80 -3.96 5.84
CA ARG A 16 10.52 -4.22 7.10
C ARG A 16 9.59 -4.65 8.23
N LEU A 17 8.44 -3.99 8.38
CA LEU A 17 7.46 -4.32 9.42
C LEU A 17 6.85 -5.71 9.26
N LEU A 18 6.72 -6.18 8.02
CA LEU A 18 6.10 -7.47 7.70
C LEU A 18 7.13 -8.57 7.39
N ASP A 19 8.43 -8.27 7.52
CA ASP A 19 9.54 -9.17 7.18
C ASP A 19 9.44 -9.81 5.78
N VAL A 20 9.14 -8.97 4.77
CA VAL A 20 9.04 -9.39 3.37
C VAL A 20 9.85 -8.47 2.46
N SER A 21 10.05 -8.88 1.21
CA SER A 21 10.75 -8.03 0.24
C SER A 21 9.94 -6.75 -0.10
N PRO A 22 10.58 -5.60 -0.31
CA PRO A 22 9.92 -4.40 -0.84
C PRO A 22 9.21 -4.64 -2.18
N ARG A 23 9.72 -5.57 -3.00
CA ARG A 23 9.10 -5.98 -4.27
C ARG A 23 7.73 -6.62 -4.05
N THR A 24 7.59 -7.43 -3.00
CA THR A 24 6.31 -8.05 -2.60
C THR A 24 5.28 -6.98 -2.29
N ILE A 25 5.66 -5.97 -1.49
CA ILE A 25 4.77 -4.86 -1.14
C ILE A 25 4.41 -4.02 -2.37
N SER A 26 5.36 -3.73 -3.26
CA SER A 26 5.05 -3.04 -4.52
C SER A 26 4.03 -3.82 -5.35
N LYS A 27 4.17 -5.15 -5.46
CA LYS A 27 3.20 -5.98 -6.20
C LYS A 27 1.83 -6.00 -5.53
N HIS A 28 1.78 -6.05 -4.20
CA HIS A 28 0.52 -5.96 -3.48
C HIS A 28 -0.15 -4.58 -3.67
N ARG A 29 0.60 -3.46 -3.70
CA ARG A 29 0.04 -2.14 -4.00
C ARG A 29 -0.57 -2.10 -5.39
N GLU A 30 0.16 -2.58 -6.40
CA GLU A 30 -0.31 -2.67 -7.79
C GLU A 30 -1.61 -3.50 -7.87
N ASN A 31 -1.65 -4.67 -7.23
CA ASN A 31 -2.83 -5.53 -7.23
C ASN A 31 -4.04 -4.85 -6.55
N ILE A 32 -3.82 -4.14 -5.44
CA ILE A 32 -4.90 -3.41 -4.74
C ILE A 32 -5.39 -2.25 -5.61
N MET A 33 -4.48 -1.47 -6.19
CA MET A 33 -4.79 -0.38 -7.11
C MET A 33 -5.61 -0.88 -8.29
N HIS A 34 -5.21 -1.99 -8.92
CA HIS A 34 -5.95 -2.62 -10.01
C HIS A 34 -7.35 -3.08 -9.57
N LYS A 35 -7.46 -3.79 -8.44
CA LYS A 35 -8.74 -4.29 -7.91
C LYS A 35 -9.73 -3.18 -7.56
N LEU A 36 -9.22 -2.00 -7.16
CA LEU A 36 -10.04 -0.85 -6.79
C LEU A 36 -10.17 0.17 -7.93
N SER A 37 -9.62 -0.11 -9.12
CA SER A 37 -9.52 0.83 -10.24
C SER A 37 -8.98 2.20 -9.82
N ILE A 38 -7.92 2.18 -9.01
CA ILE A 38 -7.19 3.35 -8.55
C ILE A 38 -5.90 3.45 -9.34
N HIS A 39 -5.70 4.57 -10.01
CA HIS A 39 -4.47 4.82 -10.78
C HIS A 39 -3.48 5.74 -10.04
N GLU A 40 -3.90 6.32 -8.91
CA GLU A 40 -3.10 7.28 -8.16
C GLU A 40 -2.85 6.82 -6.72
N LEU A 41 -1.59 6.87 -6.30
CA LEU A 41 -1.20 6.48 -4.94
C LEU A 41 -1.88 7.35 -3.86
N ALA A 42 -2.04 8.66 -4.11
CA ALA A 42 -2.68 9.57 -3.17
C ALA A 42 -4.11 9.14 -2.82
N ARG A 43 -4.87 8.66 -3.82
CA ARG A 43 -6.23 8.13 -3.64
C ARG A 43 -6.21 6.84 -2.82
N LEU A 44 -5.23 5.96 -3.05
CA LEU A 44 -5.06 4.74 -2.25
C LEU A 44 -4.72 5.06 -0.79
N VAL A 45 -3.88 6.07 -0.53
CA VAL A 45 -3.57 6.54 0.83
C VAL A 45 -4.81 7.08 1.52
N LYS A 46 -5.63 7.89 0.83
CA LYS A 46 -6.88 8.41 1.38
C LYS A 46 -7.81 7.29 1.83
N ILE A 47 -8.05 6.30 0.97
CA ILE A 47 -8.89 5.13 1.30
C ILE A 47 -8.28 4.36 2.48
N GLY A 48 -6.96 4.19 2.50
CA GLY A 48 -6.27 3.55 3.61
C GLY A 48 -6.44 4.26 4.96
N ARG A 49 -6.68 5.58 4.98
CA ARG A 49 -6.95 6.37 6.20
C ARG A 49 -8.37 6.21 6.72
N GLU A 50 -9.30 5.82 5.86
CA GLU A 50 -10.73 5.67 6.17
C GLU A 50 -11.06 4.25 6.69
N LEU A 51 -10.05 3.40 6.96
CA LEU A 51 -10.14 1.99 7.42
C LEU A 51 -9.52 1.76 8.82
#